data_AF-A0A519SRW7-F1
#
_entry.id   AF-A0A519SRW7-F1
#
_cell.length_a   1.000
_cell.length_b   1.000
_cell.length_c   1.000
_cell.angle_alpha   90.00
_cell.angle_beta   90.00
_cell.angle_gamma   90.00
#
_symmetry.space_group_name_H-M   'P 1'
#
loop_
_entity.id
_entity.type
_entity.pdbx_description
1 polymer ?
#
loop_
_entity_poly.entity_id
_entity_poly.type
_entity_poly.pdbx_seq_one_letter_code
_entity_poly.pdbx_strand_id
1 'polypeptide(L)'
;GELSWRQAFEVIVIWEFASCVLPSAAGGTAAAPIILTKEGIPLGKSLAYTIVTAFLDNLYYVLMVPLVVWLAGAALYPRHLESTFVETLRVLFVVSYVAVSTYSGLLFYALFINPVAVRRLLVRFTSFPALQRFRPRAYRLGQDLANASAQVRHAGPLYWWRASLSTFFVWTARYAVIGCLIAAFVPMTTGKFLFIFARNITYKVVLLLAVTPGGAGIAEGAFPTFFGNFIGTATMTSFMVLLYRIVTYYFYLILGTVFLPRWAARVFGVGK
;
A
#
# COMPACT_ATOMS: atom_id res chain seq x y z
N GLY A 1 2.78 4.88 25.07
CA GLY A 1 2.06 4.45 23.85
C GLY A 1 0.60 4.34 24.20
N GLU A 2 -0.29 4.92 23.40
CA GLU A 2 -1.73 5.00 23.69
C GLU A 2 -2.46 3.63 23.60
N LEU A 3 -1.82 2.64 22.96
CA LEU A 3 -2.31 1.26 22.85
C LEU A 3 -1.31 0.27 23.43
N SER A 4 -1.81 -0.82 24.00
CA SER A 4 -0.98 -1.99 24.33
C SER A 4 -0.52 -2.71 23.06
N TRP A 5 0.59 -3.46 23.15
CA TRP A 5 1.12 -4.26 22.04
C TRP A 5 0.08 -5.22 21.45
N ARG A 6 -0.77 -5.81 22.31
CA ARG A 6 -1.84 -6.71 21.88
C ARG A 6 -2.92 -5.98 21.09
N GLN A 7 -3.34 -4.79 21.55
CA GLN A 7 -4.31 -3.97 20.81
C GLN A 7 -3.74 -3.52 19.46
N ALA A 8 -2.48 -3.08 19.42
CA ALA A 8 -1.81 -2.70 18.18
C ALA A 8 -1.77 -3.86 17.17
N PHE A 9 -1.47 -5.08 17.65
CA PHE A 9 -1.50 -6.28 16.82
C PHE A 9 -2.90 -6.61 16.29
N GLU A 10 -3.93 -6.54 17.12
CA GLU A 10 -5.31 -6.80 16.69
C GLU A 10 -5.78 -5.74 15.67
N VAL A 11 -5.44 -4.47 15.88
CA VAL A 11 -5.74 -3.38 14.95
C VAL A 11 -5.11 -3.62 13.57
N ILE A 12 -3.83 -3.99 13.52
CA ILE A 12 -3.16 -4.21 12.22
C ILE A 12 -3.74 -5.44 11.49
N VAL A 13 -4.05 -6.52 12.22
CA VAL A 13 -4.67 -7.71 11.63
C VAL A 13 -6.04 -7.38 11.04
N ILE A 14 -6.85 -6.60 11.76
CA ILE A 14 -8.19 -6.22 11.30
C ILE A 14 -8.11 -5.22 10.14
N TRP A 15 -7.14 -4.31 10.17
CA TRP A 15 -6.90 -3.39 9.06
C TRP A 15 -6.48 -4.14 7.79
N GLU A 16 -5.54 -5.09 7.88
CA GLU A 16 -5.14 -5.90 6.73
C GLU A 16 -6.31 -6.77 6.23
N PHE A 17 -7.10 -7.34 7.14
CA PHE A 17 -8.35 -8.04 6.79
C PHE A 17 -9.33 -7.15 6.02
N ALA A 18 -9.62 -5.95 6.52
CA ALA A 18 -10.49 -5.00 5.85
C ALA A 18 -9.96 -4.62 4.47
N SER A 19 -8.64 -4.50 4.32
CA SER A 19 -7.96 -4.23 3.06
C SER A 19 -8.07 -5.39 2.07
N CYS A 20 -8.15 -6.63 2.55
CA CYS A 20 -8.39 -7.80 1.70
C CYS A 20 -9.86 -7.92 1.24
N VAL A 21 -10.82 -7.57 2.11
CA VAL A 21 -12.26 -7.77 1.85
C VAL A 21 -12.86 -6.61 1.04
N LEU A 22 -12.44 -5.37 1.31
CA LEU A 22 -13.01 -4.19 0.66
C LEU A 22 -12.31 -3.89 -0.68
N PRO A 23 -13.00 -3.28 -1.66
CA PRO A 23 -12.40 -2.91 -2.94
C PRO A 23 -11.17 -2.01 -2.79
N SER A 24 -10.14 -2.25 -3.62
CA SER A 24 -8.81 -1.61 -3.59
C SER A 24 -8.83 -0.08 -3.56
N ALA A 25 -9.89 0.54 -4.11
CA ALA A 25 -10.03 2.00 -4.20
C ALA A 25 -10.51 2.69 -2.90
N ALA A 26 -11.08 1.96 -1.94
CA ALA A 26 -11.72 2.57 -0.76
C ALA A 26 -11.52 1.81 0.56
N GLY A 27 -11.01 0.57 0.53
CA GLY A 27 -11.10 -0.35 1.66
C GLY A 27 -10.20 -0.04 2.86
N GLY A 28 -8.88 -0.14 2.67
CA GLY A 28 -7.93 -0.12 3.78
C GLY A 28 -7.80 1.24 4.45
N THR A 29 -7.71 2.32 3.66
CA THR A 29 -7.48 3.68 4.17
C THR A 29 -8.71 4.29 4.85
N ALA A 30 -9.92 3.85 4.51
CA ALA A 30 -11.15 4.30 5.17
C ALA A 30 -11.43 3.53 6.48
N ALA A 31 -11.01 2.26 6.57
CA ALA A 31 -11.23 1.43 7.75
C ALA A 31 -10.29 1.80 8.91
N ALA A 32 -9.02 2.14 8.63
CA ALA A 32 -8.02 2.38 9.66
C ALA A 32 -8.39 3.48 10.68
N PRO A 33 -8.88 4.68 10.28
CA PRO A 33 -9.29 5.70 11.23
C PRO A 33 -10.45 5.26 12.13
N ILE A 34 -11.40 4.47 11.59
CA ILE A 34 -12.56 3.99 12.33
C ILE A 34 -12.11 2.96 13.38
N ILE A 35 -11.28 2.00 12.99
CA ILE A 35 -10.75 0.95 13.88
C ILE A 35 -9.98 1.59 15.05
N LEU A 36 -9.09 2.54 14.76
CA LEU A 36 -8.33 3.26 15.79
C LEU A 36 -9.23 4.10 16.71
N THR A 37 -10.27 4.73 16.15
CA THR A 37 -11.24 5.49 16.94
C THR A 37 -12.01 4.61 17.90
N LYS A 38 -12.32 3.40 17.46
CA LYS A 38 -13.00 2.38 18.26
C LYS A 38 -12.11 1.82 19.37
N GLU A 39 -10.79 1.84 19.23
CA GLU A 39 -9.83 1.55 20.32
C GLU A 39 -9.61 2.72 21.31
N GLY A 40 -10.37 3.82 21.18
CA GLY A 40 -10.30 4.96 22.11
C GLY A 40 -9.35 6.08 21.69
N ILE A 41 -8.74 6.01 20.50
CA ILE A 41 -7.94 7.12 19.96
C ILE A 41 -8.89 8.19 19.39
N PRO A 42 -8.74 9.48 19.73
CA PRO A 42 -9.58 10.53 19.15
C PRO A 42 -9.53 10.51 17.61
N LEU A 43 -10.69 10.69 16.96
CA LEU A 43 -10.81 10.60 15.50
C LEU A 43 -9.78 11.46 14.74
N GLY A 44 -9.50 12.66 15.23
CA GLY A 44 -8.49 13.55 14.64
C GLY A 44 -7.06 12.96 14.67
N LYS A 45 -6.68 12.26 15.74
CA LYS A 45 -5.39 11.55 15.83
C LYS A 45 -5.38 10.31 14.95
N SER A 46 -6.47 9.54 14.92
CA SER A 46 -6.62 8.36 14.06
C SER A 46 -6.46 8.70 12.58
N LEU A 47 -7.06 9.80 12.14
CA LEU A 47 -6.90 10.34 10.78
C LEU A 47 -5.46 10.81 10.54
N ALA A 48 -4.85 11.51 11.49
CA ALA A 48 -3.47 11.96 11.39
C ALA A 48 -2.49 10.79 11.19
N TYR A 49 -2.60 9.73 12.01
CA TYR A 49 -1.78 8.53 11.88
C TYR A 49 -1.98 7.84 10.53
N THR A 50 -3.23 7.74 10.06
CA THR A 50 -3.51 7.13 8.75
C THR A 50 -2.89 7.93 7.60
N ILE A 51 -2.96 9.27 7.64
CA ILE A 51 -2.36 10.15 6.64
C ILE A 51 -0.83 10.05 6.66
N VAL A 52 -0.21 10.02 7.85
CA VAL A 52 1.24 9.86 7.99
C VAL A 52 1.69 8.50 7.47
N THR A 53 0.99 7.42 7.81
CA THR A 53 1.30 6.08 7.29
C THR A 53 1.19 6.05 5.77
N ALA A 54 0.11 6.61 5.20
CA ALA A 54 -0.04 6.71 3.76
C ALA A 54 1.09 7.54 3.11
N PHE A 55 1.54 8.63 3.75
CA PHE A 55 2.68 9.39 3.28
C PHE A 55 3.97 8.55 3.26
N LEU A 56 4.30 7.86 4.35
CA LEU A 56 5.49 7.01 4.47
C LEU A 56 5.47 5.84 3.48
N ASP A 57 4.31 5.22 3.28
CA ASP A 57 4.11 4.13 2.32
C ASP A 57 4.37 4.60 0.88
N ASN A 58 3.83 5.77 0.52
CA ASN A 58 4.08 6.36 -0.79
C ASN A 58 5.53 6.81 -0.94
N LEU A 59 6.16 7.32 0.13
CA LEU A 59 7.56 7.73 0.13
C LEU A 59 8.49 6.52 -0.15
N TYR A 60 8.21 5.36 0.45
CA TYR A 60 8.92 4.12 0.13
C TYR A 60 8.87 3.82 -1.37
N TYR A 61 7.68 3.89 -1.97
CA TYR A 61 7.50 3.63 -3.40
C TYR A 61 8.26 4.66 -4.27
N VAL A 62 8.16 5.95 -3.93
CA VAL A 62 8.86 7.03 -4.65
C VAL A 62 10.37 6.87 -4.63
N LEU A 63 10.94 6.36 -3.53
CA LEU A 63 12.38 6.15 -3.36
C LEU A 63 12.86 4.83 -3.97
N MET A 64 12.07 3.76 -3.87
CA MET A 64 12.47 2.43 -4.34
C MET A 64 12.35 2.27 -5.85
N VAL A 65 11.39 2.93 -6.50
CA VAL A 65 11.23 2.82 -7.96
C VAL A 65 12.47 3.31 -8.73
N PRO A 66 13.03 4.51 -8.48
CA PRO A 66 14.26 4.94 -9.15
C PRO A 66 15.44 4.00 -8.90
N LEU A 67 15.60 3.52 -7.66
CA LEU A 67 16.66 2.57 -7.31
C LEU A 67 16.54 1.28 -8.13
N VAL A 68 15.32 0.76 -8.25
CA VAL A 68 15.00 -0.46 -9.00
C VAL A 68 15.19 -0.26 -10.50
N VAL A 69 14.77 0.87 -11.04
CA VAL A 69 15.00 1.25 -12.45
C VAL A 69 16.50 1.37 -12.73
N TRP A 70 17.26 1.93 -11.80
CA TRP A 70 18.72 2.02 -11.93
C TRP A 70 19.40 0.64 -11.88
N LEU A 71 18.97 -0.25 -10.98
CA LEU A 71 19.54 -1.60 -10.83
C LEU A 71 19.19 -2.56 -11.98
N ALA A 72 17.94 -2.55 -12.44
CA ALA A 72 17.43 -3.52 -13.40
C ALA A 72 17.25 -2.96 -14.83
N GLY A 73 17.24 -1.63 -15.01
CA GLY A 73 17.16 -0.97 -16.30
C GLY A 73 16.02 -1.49 -17.18
N ALA A 74 16.33 -1.73 -18.47
CA ALA A 74 15.37 -2.26 -19.44
C ALA A 74 14.95 -3.72 -19.18
N ALA A 75 15.62 -4.45 -18.27
CA ALA A 75 15.27 -5.83 -17.96
C ALA A 75 14.08 -5.93 -16.97
N LEU A 76 13.66 -4.83 -16.34
CA LEU A 76 12.41 -4.77 -15.57
C LEU A 76 11.20 -5.31 -16.34
N TYR A 77 11.13 -5.01 -17.64
CA TYR A 77 10.05 -5.45 -18.52
C TYR A 77 10.31 -6.84 -19.10
N PRO A 78 9.29 -7.71 -19.22
CA PRO A 78 9.45 -9.01 -19.87
C PRO A 78 9.83 -8.82 -21.34
N ARG A 79 10.99 -9.35 -21.77
CA ARG A 79 11.52 -9.16 -23.14
C ARG A 79 10.82 -10.00 -24.22
N HIS A 80 9.94 -10.92 -23.84
CA HIS A 80 9.30 -11.90 -24.74
C HIS A 80 7.87 -11.55 -25.14
N LEU A 81 7.40 -10.34 -24.83
CA LEU A 81 6.04 -9.89 -25.13
C LEU A 81 6.06 -8.96 -26.34
N GLU A 82 4.96 -8.93 -27.10
CA GLU A 82 4.75 -8.00 -28.21
C GLU A 82 5.10 -6.56 -27.80
N SER A 83 5.76 -5.82 -28.70
CA SER A 83 6.26 -4.47 -28.45
C SER A 83 5.18 -3.55 -27.89
N THR A 84 3.94 -3.68 -28.35
CA THR A 84 2.78 -2.88 -27.94
C THR A 84 2.36 -3.12 -26.48
N PHE A 85 2.42 -4.36 -25.99
CA PHE A 85 2.06 -4.66 -24.60
C PHE A 85 3.11 -4.14 -23.63
N VAL A 86 4.39 -4.31 -23.97
CA VAL A 86 5.52 -3.78 -23.19
C VAL A 86 5.47 -2.25 -23.12
N GLU A 87 5.14 -1.61 -24.23
CA GLU A 87 4.99 -0.15 -24.30
C GLU A 87 3.82 0.34 -23.43
N THR A 88 2.67 -0.34 -23.49
CA THR A 88 1.51 -0.05 -22.63
C THR A 88 1.87 -0.18 -21.14
N LEU A 89 2.56 -1.26 -20.76
CA LEU A 89 3.04 -1.46 -19.38
C LEU A 89 4.01 -0.35 -18.95
N ARG A 90 4.90 0.09 -19.84
CA ARG A 90 5.85 1.17 -19.57
C ARG A 90 5.14 2.49 -19.34
N VAL A 91 4.17 2.84 -20.18
CA VAL A 91 3.34 4.05 -20.02
C VAL A 91 2.59 3.99 -18.70
N LEU A 92 1.91 2.87 -18.40
CA LEU A 92 1.19 2.68 -17.14
C LEU A 92 2.11 2.84 -15.93
N PHE A 93 3.28 2.21 -15.96
CA PHE A 93 4.26 2.32 -14.89
C PHE A 93 4.70 3.77 -14.64
N VAL A 94 5.02 4.52 -15.71
CA VAL A 94 5.43 5.93 -15.61
C VAL A 94 4.28 6.80 -15.10
N VAL A 95 3.07 6.62 -15.62
CA VAL A 95 1.88 7.36 -15.19
C VAL A 95 1.60 7.10 -13.70
N SER A 96 1.63 5.84 -13.27
CA SER A 96 1.46 5.48 -11.86
C SER A 96 2.56 6.07 -10.98
N TYR A 97 3.82 6.05 -11.45
CA TYR A 97 4.93 6.66 -10.71
C TYR A 97 4.77 8.17 -10.55
N VAL A 98 4.42 8.89 -11.62
CA VAL A 98 4.18 10.34 -11.57
C VAL A 98 2.99 10.66 -10.67
N ALA A 99 1.90 9.88 -10.75
CA ALA A 99 0.73 10.06 -9.91
C ALA A 99 1.04 9.87 -8.42
N VAL A 100 1.72 8.78 -8.06
CA VAL A 100 2.12 8.49 -6.67
C VAL A 100 3.13 9.53 -6.15
N SER A 101 4.09 9.93 -6.98
CA SER A 101 5.08 10.96 -6.62
C SER A 101 4.42 12.32 -6.38
N THR A 102 3.46 12.70 -7.24
CA THR A 102 2.67 13.93 -7.07
C THR A 102 1.85 13.87 -5.79
N TYR A 103 1.19 12.74 -5.53
CA TYR A 103 0.40 12.54 -4.31
C TYR A 103 1.26 12.59 -3.04
N SER A 104 2.41 11.90 -3.05
CA SER A 104 3.38 11.93 -1.95
C SER A 104 3.92 13.35 -1.71
N GLY A 105 4.26 14.08 -2.77
CA GLY A 105 4.70 15.49 -2.68
C GLY A 105 3.63 16.42 -2.12
N LEU A 106 2.37 16.22 -2.50
CA LEU A 106 1.24 16.96 -1.91
C LEU A 106 1.06 16.64 -0.42
N LEU A 107 1.18 15.37 -0.02
CA LEU A 107 1.13 14.98 1.39
C LEU A 107 2.30 15.56 2.19
N PHE A 108 3.51 15.53 1.64
CA PHE A 108 4.70 16.15 2.25
C PHE A 108 4.47 17.65 2.48
N TYR A 109 4.05 18.36 1.43
CA TYR A 109 3.78 19.79 1.53
C TYR A 109 2.63 20.11 2.50
N ALA A 110 1.60 19.26 2.56
CA ALA A 110 0.50 19.39 3.52
C ALA A 110 0.95 19.18 4.98
N LEU A 111 1.74 18.15 5.23
CA LEU A 111 2.14 17.75 6.58
C LEU A 111 3.19 18.70 7.18
N PHE A 112 4.19 19.10 6.40
CA PHE A 112 5.37 19.82 6.92
C PHE A 112 5.38 21.32 6.64
N ILE A 113 4.78 21.78 5.54
CA ILE A 113 4.94 23.17 5.09
C ILE A 113 3.67 23.98 5.33
N ASN A 114 2.59 23.68 4.60
CA ASN A 114 1.37 24.46 4.67
C ASN A 114 0.12 23.63 4.33
N PRO A 115 -0.57 23.05 5.34
CA PRO A 115 -1.79 22.28 5.10
C PRO A 115 -2.93 23.14 4.54
N VAL A 116 -2.98 24.43 4.89
CA VAL A 116 -4.04 25.35 4.45
C VAL A 116 -3.93 25.64 2.94
N ALA A 117 -2.71 25.70 2.42
CA ALA A 117 -2.47 25.84 0.98
C ALA A 117 -2.95 24.59 0.21
N VAL A 118 -2.70 23.38 0.72
CA VAL A 118 -3.20 22.14 0.10
C VAL A 118 -4.72 22.05 0.16
N ARG A 119 -5.34 22.40 1.29
CA ARG A 119 -6.80 22.49 1.39
C ARG A 119 -7.38 23.45 0.35
N ARG A 120 -6.79 24.64 0.19
CA ARG A 120 -7.22 25.62 -0.84
C ARG A 120 -7.06 25.06 -2.25
N LEU A 121 -5.96 24.38 -2.53
CA LEU A 121 -5.70 23.75 -3.82
C LEU A 121 -6.75 22.67 -4.14
N LEU A 122 -7.04 21.77 -3.19
CA LEU A 122 -8.05 20.71 -3.34
C LEU A 122 -9.45 21.28 -3.59
N VAL A 123 -9.85 22.33 -2.85
CA VAL A 123 -11.14 22.98 -3.02
C VAL A 123 -11.21 23.72 -4.37
N ARG A 124 -10.11 24.33 -4.82
CA ARG A 124 -10.03 25.01 -6.13
C ARG A 124 -10.07 24.03 -7.29
N PHE A 125 -9.43 22.87 -7.20
CA PHE A 125 -9.56 21.84 -8.24
C PHE A 125 -10.98 21.27 -8.30
N THR A 126 -11.63 21.09 -7.14
CA THR A 126 -13.00 20.59 -7.07
C THR A 126 -14.08 21.64 -7.31
N SER A 127 -13.71 22.91 -7.57
CA SER A 127 -14.69 23.93 -8.00
C SER A 127 -15.05 23.83 -9.49
N PHE A 128 -14.33 23.01 -10.26
CA PHE A 128 -14.63 22.75 -11.66
C PHE A 128 -16.00 22.04 -11.81
N PRO A 129 -16.86 22.40 -12.79
CA PRO A 129 -18.24 21.92 -12.86
C PRO A 129 -18.39 20.40 -12.77
N ALA A 130 -17.51 19.65 -13.43
CA ALA A 130 -17.51 18.18 -13.41
C ALA A 130 -17.14 17.55 -12.04
N LEU A 131 -16.42 18.29 -11.19
CA LEU A 131 -15.87 17.82 -9.92
C LEU A 131 -16.59 18.40 -8.69
N GLN A 132 -17.58 19.28 -8.89
CA GLN A 132 -18.33 19.91 -7.79
C GLN A 132 -18.97 18.91 -6.84
N ARG A 133 -19.39 17.74 -7.34
CA ARG A 133 -19.92 16.63 -6.52
C ARG A 133 -18.92 16.11 -5.46
N PHE A 134 -17.62 16.30 -5.67
CA PHE A 134 -16.57 15.86 -4.74
C PHE A 134 -16.08 16.96 -3.80
N ARG A 135 -16.55 18.20 -3.97
CA ARG A 135 -16.15 19.35 -3.15
C ARG A 135 -16.33 19.13 -1.64
N PRO A 136 -17.43 18.53 -1.14
CA PRO A 136 -17.56 18.23 0.29
C PRO A 136 -16.55 17.19 0.80
N ARG A 137 -16.09 16.27 -0.06
CA ARG A 137 -15.04 15.29 0.30
C ARG A 137 -13.67 15.95 0.31
N ALA A 138 -13.37 16.78 -0.69
CA ALA A 138 -12.12 17.52 -0.77
C ALA A 138 -11.95 18.51 0.40
N TYR A 139 -13.03 19.17 0.83
CA TYR A 139 -13.00 20.05 2.00
C TYR A 139 -12.68 19.28 3.28
N ARG A 140 -13.33 18.12 3.50
CA ARG A 140 -13.07 17.24 4.64
C ARG A 140 -11.62 16.75 4.64
N LEU A 141 -11.15 16.21 3.52
CA LEU A 141 -9.75 15.78 3.37
C LEU A 141 -8.76 16.91 3.66
N GLY A 142 -9.03 18.13 3.18
CA GLY A 142 -8.19 19.29 3.47
C GLY A 142 -8.20 19.69 4.96
N GLN A 143 -9.32 19.52 5.65
CA GLN A 143 -9.40 19.73 7.10
C GLN A 143 -8.65 18.64 7.87
N ASP A 144 -8.79 17.38 7.44
CA ASP A 144 -8.10 16.23 8.04
C ASP A 144 -6.58 16.37 7.88
N LEU A 145 -6.11 16.85 6.72
CA LEU A 145 -4.70 17.18 6.48
C LEU A 145 -4.18 18.31 7.39
N ALA A 146 -5.00 19.33 7.65
CA ALA A 146 -4.65 20.41 8.57
C ALA A 146 -4.55 19.91 10.01
N ASN A 147 -5.51 19.10 10.44
CA ASN A 147 -5.49 18.46 11.74
C ASN A 147 -4.28 17.51 11.88
N ALA A 148 -3.97 16.74 10.83
CA ALA A 148 -2.82 15.84 10.80
C ALA A 148 -1.50 16.59 10.91
N SER A 149 -1.32 17.67 10.13
CA SER A 149 -0.14 18.53 10.24
C SER A 149 0.01 19.09 11.66
N ALA A 150 -1.06 19.58 12.27
CA ALA A 150 -1.02 20.10 13.64
C ALA A 150 -0.62 19.03 14.68
N GLN A 151 -1.14 17.81 14.55
CA GLN A 151 -0.80 16.70 15.46
C GLN A 151 0.66 16.25 15.35
N VAL A 152 1.23 16.30 14.14
CA VAL A 152 2.56 15.71 13.87
C VAL A 152 3.66 16.79 13.84
N ARG A 153 3.31 18.08 13.84
CA ARG A 153 4.26 19.21 13.87
C ARG A 153 5.22 19.19 15.06
N HIS A 154 4.78 18.61 16.17
CA HIS A 154 5.60 18.48 17.39
C HIS A 154 6.34 17.14 17.49
N ALA A 155 6.22 16.26 16.49
CA ALA A 155 6.92 14.99 16.49
C ALA A 155 8.42 15.21 16.26
N GLY A 156 9.24 14.72 17.20
CA GLY A 156 10.70 14.85 17.11
C GLY A 156 11.31 14.01 15.97
N PRO A 157 12.58 14.28 15.59
CA PRO A 157 13.27 13.57 14.52
C PRO A 157 13.38 12.06 14.75
N LEU A 158 13.47 11.63 16.02
CA LEU A 158 13.51 10.22 16.38
C LEU A 158 12.21 9.47 16.02
N TYR A 159 11.06 10.13 16.12
CA TYR A 159 9.79 9.55 15.71
C TYR A 159 9.79 9.27 14.21
N TRP A 160 10.19 10.25 13.40
CA TRP A 160 10.27 10.13 11.95
C TRP A 160 11.27 9.09 11.49
N TRP A 161 12.43 9.01 12.16
CA TRP A 161 13.42 7.97 11.89
C TRP A 161 12.87 6.57 12.14
N ARG A 162 12.28 6.34 13.33
CA ARG A 162 11.68 5.05 13.68
C ARG A 162 10.54 4.68 12.75
N ALA A 163 9.65 5.62 12.44
CA ALA A 163 8.51 5.40 11.56
C ALA A 163 8.99 5.05 10.15
N SER A 164 9.91 5.84 9.60
CA SER A 164 10.47 5.59 8.26
C SER A 164 11.18 4.24 8.19
N LEU A 165 12.08 3.94 9.13
CA LEU A 165 12.79 2.66 9.15
C LEU A 165 11.83 1.47 9.27
N SER A 166 10.79 1.59 10.10
CA SER A 166 9.78 0.54 10.26
C SER A 166 8.99 0.33 8.97
N THR A 167 8.54 1.41 8.33
CA THR A 167 7.84 1.34 7.04
C THR A 167 8.74 0.71 5.97
N PHE A 168 9.99 1.16 5.87
CA PHE A 168 10.96 0.61 4.92
C PHE A 168 11.17 -0.89 5.14
N PHE A 169 11.35 -1.32 6.38
CA PHE A 169 11.51 -2.72 6.72
C PHE A 169 10.28 -3.55 6.34
N VAL A 170 9.08 -3.11 6.71
CA VAL A 170 7.83 -3.82 6.43
C VAL A 170 7.59 -3.95 4.92
N TRP A 171 7.78 -2.87 4.16
CA TRP A 171 7.60 -2.94 2.72
C TRP A 171 8.68 -3.76 2.03
N THR A 172 9.95 -3.63 2.44
CA THR A 172 11.04 -4.47 1.92
C THR A 172 10.76 -5.95 2.17
N ALA A 173 10.38 -6.30 3.41
CA ALA A 173 10.00 -7.67 3.76
C ALA A 173 8.83 -8.16 2.88
N ARG A 174 7.77 -7.35 2.76
CA ARG A 174 6.60 -7.68 1.94
C ARG A 174 6.94 -7.91 0.47
N TYR A 175 7.81 -7.10 -0.12
CA TYR A 175 8.26 -7.29 -1.51
C TYR A 175 9.25 -8.45 -1.65
N ALA A 176 10.02 -8.76 -0.61
CA ALA A 176 10.97 -9.87 -0.59
C ALA A 176 10.30 -11.25 -0.49
N VAL A 177 9.08 -11.35 0.08
CA VAL A 177 8.34 -12.61 0.22
C VAL A 177 8.30 -13.42 -1.07
N ILE A 178 7.98 -12.80 -2.22
CA ILE A 178 7.90 -13.51 -3.49
C ILE A 178 9.27 -14.09 -3.91
N GLY A 179 10.35 -13.36 -3.67
CA GLY A 179 11.71 -13.81 -3.95
C GLY A 179 12.10 -14.98 -3.05
N CYS A 180 11.74 -14.92 -1.77
CA CYS A 180 11.98 -16.00 -0.81
C CYS A 180 11.19 -17.26 -1.18
N LEU A 181 9.93 -17.11 -1.59
CA LEU A 181 9.10 -18.23 -2.04
C LEU A 181 9.71 -18.89 -3.28
N ILE A 182 10.12 -18.13 -4.30
CA ILE A 182 10.74 -18.70 -5.49
C ILE A 182 12.10 -19.34 -5.14
N ALA A 183 12.90 -18.71 -4.27
CA ALA A 183 14.21 -19.23 -3.85
C ALA A 183 14.14 -20.54 -3.07
N ALA A 184 12.99 -20.84 -2.43
CA ALA A 184 12.79 -22.09 -1.74
C ALA A 184 12.69 -23.30 -2.68
N PHE A 185 12.32 -23.09 -3.96
CA PHE A 185 12.10 -24.17 -4.92
C PHE A 185 13.04 -24.12 -6.14
N VAL A 186 13.70 -22.98 -6.37
CA VAL A 186 14.61 -22.78 -7.51
C VAL A 186 15.95 -22.25 -7.03
N PRO A 187 17.09 -22.82 -7.49
CA PRO A 187 18.41 -22.30 -7.17
C PRO A 187 18.53 -20.82 -7.53
N MET A 188 18.75 -19.98 -6.50
CA MET A 188 18.69 -18.53 -6.62
C MET A 188 20.06 -17.90 -6.34
N THR A 189 20.58 -17.17 -7.31
CA THR A 189 21.73 -16.27 -7.10
C THR A 189 21.27 -14.91 -6.59
N THR A 190 22.10 -14.19 -5.83
CA THR A 190 21.80 -12.85 -5.30
C THR A 190 21.29 -11.86 -6.36
N GLY A 191 21.88 -11.86 -7.57
CA GLY A 191 21.44 -10.99 -8.66
C GLY A 191 20.02 -11.30 -9.15
N LYS A 192 19.66 -12.59 -9.27
CA LYS A 192 18.29 -13.01 -9.63
C LYS A 192 17.27 -12.63 -8.55
N PHE A 193 17.64 -12.75 -7.28
CA PHE A 193 16.76 -12.35 -6.18
C PHE A 193 16.46 -10.85 -6.21
N LEU A 194 17.49 -10.01 -6.35
CA LEU A 194 17.33 -8.55 -6.48
C LEU A 194 16.50 -8.18 -7.70
N PHE A 195 16.65 -8.94 -8.79
CA PHE A 195 15.86 -8.74 -9.99
C PHE A 195 14.38 -9.08 -9.81
N ILE A 196 14.07 -10.19 -9.13
CA ILE A 196 12.69 -10.58 -8.78
C ILE A 196 12.08 -9.52 -7.87
N PHE A 197 12.83 -9.02 -6.89
CA PHE A 197 12.41 -7.93 -6.01
C PHE A 197 12.06 -6.66 -6.81
N ALA A 198 12.97 -6.24 -7.71
CA ALA A 198 12.77 -5.13 -8.62
C ALA A 198 11.49 -5.30 -9.48
N ARG A 199 11.32 -6.48 -10.06
CA ARG A 199 10.16 -6.79 -10.90
C ARG A 199 8.85 -6.84 -10.11
N ASN A 200 8.90 -7.23 -8.83
CA ASN A 200 7.72 -7.24 -7.95
C ASN A 200 7.11 -5.85 -7.72
N ILE A 201 7.94 -4.80 -7.69
CA ILE A 201 7.44 -3.42 -7.58
C ILE A 201 6.61 -3.04 -8.81
N THR A 202 7.05 -3.43 -10.01
CA THR A 202 6.28 -3.20 -11.26
C THR A 202 5.02 -4.07 -11.30
N TYR A 203 5.13 -5.34 -10.89
CA TYR A 203 3.98 -6.24 -10.77
C TYR A 203 2.89 -5.65 -9.87
N LYS A 204 3.25 -5.04 -8.75
CA LYS A 204 2.28 -4.41 -7.85
C LYS A 204 1.57 -3.22 -8.47
N VAL A 205 2.22 -2.46 -9.35
CA VAL A 205 1.56 -1.39 -10.12
C VAL A 205 0.47 -1.95 -11.02
N VAL A 206 0.75 -3.06 -11.70
CA VAL A 206 -0.25 -3.75 -12.53
C VAL A 206 -1.42 -4.24 -11.68
N LEU A 207 -1.15 -4.73 -10.47
CA LEU A 207 -2.22 -5.13 -9.53
C LEU A 207 -3.09 -3.96 -9.07
N LEU A 208 -2.62 -2.71 -9.08
CA LEU A 208 -3.46 -1.55 -8.75
C LEU A 208 -4.56 -1.31 -9.79
N LEU A 209 -4.39 -1.79 -11.03
CA LEU A 209 -5.43 -1.76 -12.06
C LEU A 209 -6.55 -2.78 -11.78
N ALA A 210 -6.29 -3.76 -10.90
CA ALA A 210 -7.30 -4.71 -10.47
C ALA A 210 -8.27 -4.02 -9.50
N VAL A 211 -9.43 -3.66 -10.03
CA VAL A 211 -10.54 -3.10 -9.26
C VAL A 211 -11.17 -4.16 -8.33
N THR A 212 -10.88 -5.45 -8.56
CA THR A 212 -11.42 -6.57 -7.78
C THR A 212 -10.76 -6.69 -6.41
N PRO A 213 -11.51 -7.03 -5.34
CA PRO A 213 -10.94 -7.35 -4.03
C PRO A 213 -9.88 -8.44 -4.15
N GLY A 214 -8.68 -8.17 -3.64
CA GLY A 214 -7.54 -9.09 -3.71
C GLY A 214 -6.93 -9.32 -5.10
N GLY A 215 -7.41 -8.62 -6.14
CA GLY A 215 -6.82 -8.60 -7.48
C GLY A 215 -6.76 -9.94 -8.22
N ALA A 216 -7.54 -10.95 -7.78
CA ALA A 216 -7.38 -12.36 -8.15
C ALA A 216 -7.18 -12.62 -9.66
N GLY A 217 -8.08 -12.12 -10.51
CA GLY A 217 -8.04 -12.39 -11.95
C GLY A 217 -6.83 -11.76 -12.67
N ILE A 218 -6.50 -10.51 -12.34
CA ILE A 218 -5.33 -9.84 -12.94
C ILE A 218 -4.04 -10.40 -12.33
N ALA A 219 -4.03 -10.74 -11.04
CA ALA A 219 -2.87 -11.33 -10.37
C ALA A 219 -2.49 -12.68 -10.98
N GLU A 220 -3.46 -13.58 -11.15
CA GLU A 220 -3.22 -14.92 -11.71
C GLU A 220 -2.81 -14.84 -13.19
N GLY A 221 -3.35 -13.90 -13.97
CA GLY A 221 -2.94 -13.70 -15.36
C GLY A 221 -1.60 -12.99 -15.53
N ALA A 222 -1.26 -12.03 -14.67
CA ALA A 222 -0.01 -11.26 -14.78
C ALA A 222 1.19 -11.97 -14.14
N PHE A 223 0.99 -12.79 -13.10
CA PHE A 223 2.11 -13.42 -12.39
C PHE A 223 2.99 -14.28 -13.30
N PRO A 224 2.47 -15.18 -14.16
CA PRO A 224 3.30 -15.97 -15.07
C PRO A 224 4.11 -15.11 -16.03
N THR A 225 3.53 -14.01 -16.50
CA THR A 225 4.18 -13.05 -17.40
C THR A 225 5.38 -12.36 -16.77
N PHE A 226 5.32 -12.08 -15.46
CA PHE A 226 6.41 -11.43 -14.73
C PHE A 226 7.44 -12.42 -14.17
N PHE A 227 6.98 -13.56 -13.63
CA PHE A 227 7.81 -14.48 -12.85
C PHE A 227 8.01 -15.87 -13.46
N GLY A 228 7.25 -16.24 -14.49
CA GLY A 228 7.29 -17.60 -15.08
C GLY A 228 8.68 -17.99 -15.56
N ASN A 229 9.42 -17.06 -16.15
CA ASN A 229 10.81 -17.29 -16.60
C ASN A 229 11.79 -17.61 -15.47
N PHE A 230 11.48 -17.25 -14.22
CA PHE A 230 12.32 -17.59 -13.07
C PHE A 230 11.98 -18.95 -12.47
N ILE A 231 10.78 -19.47 -12.74
CA ILE A 231 10.24 -20.68 -12.13
C ILE A 231 10.38 -21.89 -13.06
N GLY A 232 10.38 -21.66 -14.38
CA GLY A 232 10.64 -22.66 -15.41
C GLY A 232 9.37 -23.24 -16.01
N THR A 233 8.60 -24.02 -15.24
CA THR A 233 7.40 -24.71 -15.76
C THR A 233 6.10 -23.97 -15.43
N ALA A 234 5.10 -24.08 -16.31
CA ALA A 234 3.77 -23.49 -16.08
C ALA A 234 3.11 -24.04 -14.82
N THR A 235 3.22 -25.35 -14.56
CA THR A 235 2.67 -26.00 -13.36
C THR A 235 3.27 -25.43 -12.07
N MET A 236 4.59 -25.26 -12.02
CA MET A 236 5.26 -24.67 -10.86
C MET A 236 4.90 -23.19 -10.71
N THR A 237 4.74 -22.47 -11.82
CA THR A 237 4.32 -21.06 -11.79
C THR A 237 2.94 -20.91 -11.16
N SER A 238 1.96 -21.72 -11.57
CA SER A 238 0.61 -21.72 -10.97
C SER A 238 0.63 -22.08 -9.49
N PHE A 239 1.44 -23.08 -9.10
CA PHE A 239 1.63 -23.42 -7.69
C PHE A 239 2.25 -22.26 -6.89
N MET A 240 3.24 -21.55 -7.44
CA MET A 240 3.83 -20.37 -6.79
C MET A 240 2.84 -19.21 -6.65
N VAL A 241 1.95 -18.99 -7.64
CA VAL A 241 0.89 -17.98 -7.50
C VAL A 241 0.00 -18.31 -6.31
N LEU A 242 -0.46 -19.55 -6.23
CA LEU A 242 -1.32 -20.00 -5.14
C LEU A 242 -0.63 -19.86 -3.78
N LEU A 243 0.62 -20.32 -3.68
CA LEU A 243 1.42 -20.22 -2.45
C LEU A 243 1.64 -18.76 -2.03
N TYR A 244 1.95 -17.88 -2.99
CA TYR A 244 2.05 -16.45 -2.75
C TYR A 244 0.73 -15.89 -2.21
N ARG A 245 -0.41 -16.22 -2.81
CA ARG A 245 -1.74 -15.78 -2.32
C ARG A 245 -2.07 -16.34 -0.94
N ILE A 246 -1.65 -17.57 -0.62
CA ILE A 246 -1.81 -18.13 0.73
C ILE A 246 -1.11 -17.26 1.76
N VAL A 247 0.16 -16.93 1.52
CA VAL A 247 0.97 -16.16 2.47
C VAL A 247 0.55 -14.69 2.53
N THR A 248 0.27 -14.05 1.40
CA THR A 248 0.05 -12.59 1.36
C THR A 248 -1.40 -12.17 1.43
N TYR A 249 -2.36 -13.07 1.21
CA TYR A 249 -3.78 -12.73 1.15
C TYR A 249 -4.63 -13.63 2.05
N TYR A 250 -4.63 -14.95 1.84
CA TYR A 250 -5.48 -15.86 2.62
C TYR A 250 -5.09 -15.92 4.10
N PHE A 251 -3.80 -15.75 4.43
CA PHE A 251 -3.34 -15.66 5.80
C PHE A 251 -4.03 -14.53 6.58
N TYR A 252 -4.10 -13.32 6.01
CA TYR A 252 -4.77 -12.18 6.64
C TYR A 252 -6.29 -12.35 6.68
N LEU A 253 -6.88 -13.03 5.70
CA LEU A 253 -8.30 -13.38 5.74
C LEU A 253 -8.63 -14.31 6.92
N ILE A 254 -7.86 -15.38 7.11
CA ILE A 254 -8.05 -16.34 8.21
C ILE A 254 -7.81 -15.67 9.56
N LEU A 255 -6.74 -14.87 9.69
CA LEU A 255 -6.51 -14.14 10.93
C LEU A 255 -7.66 -13.17 11.22
N GLY A 256 -8.12 -12.42 10.22
CA GLY A 256 -9.23 -11.51 10.40
C GLY A 256 -10.53 -12.20 10.82
N THR A 257 -10.87 -13.37 10.28
CA THR A 257 -12.10 -14.09 10.72
C THR A 257 -12.03 -14.56 12.17
N VAL A 258 -10.83 -14.86 12.69
CA VAL A 258 -10.64 -15.28 14.09
C VAL A 258 -10.59 -14.08 15.05
N PHE A 259 -9.93 -13.00 14.64
CA PHE A 259 -9.68 -11.84 15.51
C PHE A 259 -10.80 -10.80 15.47
N LEU A 260 -11.48 -10.62 14.32
CA LEU A 260 -12.55 -9.63 14.16
C LEU A 260 -13.72 -9.83 15.14
N PRO A 261 -14.27 -11.05 15.35
CA PRO A 261 -15.38 -11.24 16.29
C PRO A 261 -15.00 -10.93 17.74
N ARG A 262 -13.79 -11.32 18.14
CA ARG A 262 -13.26 -11.07 19.50
C ARG A 262 -13.03 -9.58 19.74
N TRP A 263 -12.45 -8.91 18.75
CA TRP A 263 -12.26 -7.47 18.78
C TRP A 263 -13.59 -6.72 18.79
N ALA A 264 -14.53 -7.11 17.94
CA ALA A 264 -15.85 -6.49 17.86
C ALA A 264 -16.62 -6.68 19.17
N ALA A 265 -16.59 -7.87 19.76
CA ALA A 265 -17.19 -8.14 21.06
C ALA A 265 -16.55 -7.28 22.18
N ARG A 266 -15.23 -7.09 22.18
CA ARG A 266 -14.58 -6.18 23.14
C ARG A 266 -15.03 -4.74 22.92
N VAL A 267 -14.94 -4.25 21.70
CA VAL A 267 -15.03 -2.80 21.44
C VAL A 267 -16.46 -2.30 21.32
N PHE A 268 -17.38 -3.14 20.84
CA PHE A 268 -18.81 -2.83 20.77
C PHE A 268 -19.62 -3.44 21.92
N GLY A 269 -19.06 -4.40 22.66
CA GLY A 269 -19.72 -5.02 23.82
C GLY A 269 -19.55 -4.26 25.14
N VAL A 270 -18.68 -3.24 25.21
CA VAL A 270 -18.68 -2.27 26.33
C VAL A 270 -19.87 -1.32 26.17
N GLY A 271 -21.05 -1.86 26.43
CA GLY A 271 -22.36 -1.20 26.33
C GLY A 271 -23.47 -2.06 26.92
N LYS A 272 -23.12 -3.04 27.76
CA LYS A 272 -23.98 -3.70 28.73
C LYS A 272 -23.35 -3.59 30.10
#